data_AF-A0A9D7PBS2-F1
#
_entry.id   AF-A0A9D7PBS2-F1
#
_cell.length_a   1.000
_cell.length_b   1.000
_cell.length_c   1.000
_cell.angle_alpha   90.00
_cell.angle_beta   90.00
_cell.angle_gamma   90.00
#
_symmetry.space_group_name_H-M   'P 1'
#
loop_
_entity.id
_entity.type
_entity.pdbx_description
1 polymer ?
#
loop_
_entity_poly.entity_id
_entity_poly.type
_entity_poly.pdbx_seq_one_letter_code
_entity_poly.pdbx_strand_id
1 'polypeptide(L)'
;MPEIDAPGRAPQVPVTTVDGVRVPGWVVRRDLVVVQAGGLKQPISVTVDGVQVQAEIVHETTRDPADDQPWTALELPDGTLDVVGEYHPPTLPAAPRPAPPGDGDRVRTLGARVAFWCLVFPQLRGCH
;
A
#
# COMPACT_ATOMS: atom_id res chain seq x y z
N MET A 1 23.17 18.93 -8.35
CA MET A 1 23.17 17.99 -7.20
C MET A 1 21.83 17.29 -7.24
N PRO A 2 21.76 15.96 -7.38
CA PRO A 2 20.48 15.26 -7.29
C PRO A 2 19.95 15.40 -5.86
N GLU A 3 18.72 15.90 -5.76
CA GLU A 3 17.96 15.99 -4.53
C GLU A 3 17.74 14.56 -4.04
N ILE A 4 18.33 14.20 -2.90
CA ILE A 4 18.08 12.91 -2.26
C ILE A 4 16.66 13.03 -1.69
N ASP A 5 15.70 12.43 -2.39
CA ASP A 5 14.32 12.29 -1.95
C ASP A 5 14.28 11.90 -0.48
N ALA A 6 13.59 12.71 0.33
CA ALA A 6 13.40 12.44 1.74
C ALA A 6 12.76 11.04 1.90
N PRO A 7 13.19 10.22 2.87
CA PRO A 7 12.53 8.95 3.09
C PRO A 7 11.07 9.18 3.52
N GLY A 8 10.14 8.57 2.78
CA GLY A 8 9.02 7.89 3.42
C GLY A 8 7.63 8.51 3.32
N ARG A 9 7.21 9.02 2.15
CA ARG A 9 5.76 9.12 1.84
C ARG A 9 5.45 8.44 0.51
N ALA A 10 4.49 7.52 0.54
CA ALA A 10 3.97 6.88 -0.66
C ALA A 10 3.41 7.94 -1.63
N PRO A 11 3.85 7.97 -2.91
CA PRO A 11 3.27 8.85 -3.93
C PRO A 11 1.76 8.64 -4.05
N GLN A 12 1.01 9.73 -4.20
CA GLN A 12 -0.44 9.66 -4.31
C GLN A 12 -0.88 9.66 -5.78
N VAL A 13 -1.76 8.74 -6.14
CA VAL A 13 -2.31 8.57 -7.50
C VAL A 13 -3.84 8.60 -7.46
N PRO A 14 -4.51 9.21 -8.46
CA PRO A 14 -5.96 9.12 -8.58
C PRO A 14 -6.40 7.70 -8.92
N VAL A 15 -7.40 7.20 -8.19
CA VAL A 15 -8.08 5.94 -8.49
C VAL A 15 -9.51 6.25 -8.88
N THR A 16 -9.98 5.68 -9.99
CA THR A 16 -11.32 5.89 -10.53
C THR A 16 -12.03 4.56 -10.70
N THR A 17 -13.24 4.44 -10.18
CA THR A 17 -14.12 3.28 -10.38
C THR A 17 -15.02 3.46 -11.60
N VAL A 18 -15.66 2.37 -12.05
CA VAL A 18 -16.56 2.38 -13.21
C VAL A 18 -17.75 3.34 -13.08
N ASP A 19 -18.22 3.60 -11.86
CA ASP A 19 -19.31 4.54 -11.57
C ASP A 19 -18.84 6.00 -11.44
N GLY A 20 -17.56 6.26 -11.74
CA GLY A 20 -16.98 7.60 -11.78
C GLY A 20 -16.53 8.13 -10.41
N VAL A 21 -16.59 7.32 -9.35
CA VAL A 21 -16.05 7.70 -8.05
C VAL A 21 -14.53 7.82 -8.16
N ARG A 22 -13.98 8.93 -7.64
CA ARG A 22 -12.55 9.18 -7.58
C ARG A 22 -12.08 9.19 -6.14
N VAL A 23 -11.15 8.31 -5.82
CA VAL A 23 -10.55 8.20 -4.50
C VAL A 23 -9.03 8.37 -4.57
N PRO A 24 -8.41 8.91 -3.53
CA PRO A 24 -6.96 8.96 -3.44
C PRO A 24 -6.39 7.56 -3.19
N GLY A 25 -5.42 7.15 -4.00
CA GLY A 25 -4.60 5.95 -3.76
C GLY A 25 -3.14 6.29 -3.51
N TRP A 26 -2.43 5.36 -2.89
CA TRP A 26 -1.02 5.50 -2.56
C TRP A 26 -0.21 4.37 -3.19
N VAL A 27 0.84 4.74 -3.90
CA VAL A 27 1.79 3.82 -4.50
C VAL A 27 2.70 3.29 -3.40
N VAL A 28 2.55 2.00 -3.08
CA VAL A 28 3.25 1.39 -1.95
C VAL A 28 4.25 0.32 -2.36
N ARG A 29 4.14 -0.18 -3.59
CA ARG A 29 5.06 -1.13 -4.25
C ARG A 29 4.97 -0.91 -5.77
N ARG A 30 5.93 -1.43 -6.54
CA ARG A 30 6.01 -1.28 -8.01
C ARG A 30 4.77 -1.73 -8.82
N ASP A 31 3.94 -2.55 -8.20
CA ASP A 31 2.78 -3.25 -8.74
C ASP A 31 1.56 -3.07 -7.83
N LEU A 32 1.65 -2.20 -6.81
CA LEU A 32 0.64 -2.12 -5.77
C LEU A 32 0.29 -0.67 -5.42
N VAL A 33 -1.00 -0.37 -5.55
CA VAL A 33 -1.62 0.84 -5.02
C VAL A 33 -2.61 0.45 -3.95
N VAL A 34 -2.62 1.16 -2.83
CA VAL A 34 -3.62 0.98 -1.78
C VAL A 34 -4.52 2.21 -1.68
N VAL A 35 -5.77 2.00 -1.33
CA VAL A 35 -6.76 3.04 -1.06
C VAL A 35 -7.43 2.73 0.28
N GLN A 36 -7.84 3.75 1.01
CA GLN A 36 -8.63 3.59 2.23
C GLN A 36 -10.10 3.81 1.88
N ALA A 37 -10.67 2.83 1.16
CA ALA A 37 -12.05 2.80 0.72
C ALA A 37 -12.47 1.35 0.45
N GLY A 38 -13.74 1.02 0.72
CA GLY A 38 -14.32 -0.30 0.47
C GLY A 38 -15.48 -0.29 -0.52
N GLY A 39 -15.86 -1.46 -1.00
CA GLY A 39 -17.02 -1.63 -1.89
C GLY A 39 -16.86 -0.98 -3.26
N LEU A 40 -15.61 -0.79 -3.70
CA LEU A 40 -15.31 -0.15 -4.98
C LEU A 40 -15.77 -1.03 -6.15
N LYS A 41 -16.53 -0.45 -7.08
CA LYS A 41 -17.04 -1.17 -8.25
C LYS A 41 -15.97 -1.32 -9.32
N GLN A 42 -15.79 -2.56 -9.75
CA GLN A 42 -14.90 -2.91 -10.84
C GLN A 42 -15.56 -2.65 -12.22
N PRO A 43 -14.78 -2.36 -13.27
CA PRO A 43 -13.31 -2.19 -13.27
C PRO A 43 -12.85 -0.94 -12.52
N ILE A 44 -11.67 -1.02 -11.89
CA ILE A 44 -11.02 0.09 -11.19
C ILE A 44 -9.77 0.48 -11.98
N SER A 45 -9.60 1.77 -12.23
CA SER A 45 -8.46 2.33 -12.96
C SER A 45 -7.65 3.25 -12.06
N VAL A 46 -6.33 3.18 -12.19
CA VAL A 46 -5.36 4.06 -11.52
C VAL A 46 -4.74 4.97 -12.57
N THR A 47 -4.67 6.27 -12.30
CA THR A 47 -3.99 7.22 -13.18
C THR A 47 -2.53 7.37 -12.77
N VAL A 48 -1.61 6.87 -13.59
CA VAL A 48 -0.16 6.96 -13.41
C VAL A 48 0.41 7.79 -14.55
N ASP A 49 1.09 8.90 -14.24
CA ASP A 49 1.66 9.83 -15.24
C ASP A 49 0.69 10.25 -16.35
N GLY A 50 -0.60 10.38 -16.01
CA GLY A 50 -1.67 10.75 -16.94
C GLY A 50 -2.25 9.58 -17.76
N VAL A 51 -1.70 8.37 -17.62
CA VAL A 51 -2.20 7.15 -18.25
C VAL A 51 -3.10 6.39 -17.28
N GLN A 52 -4.27 5.95 -17.76
CA GLN A 52 -5.13 5.07 -16.97
C GLN A 52 -4.70 3.62 -17.13
N VAL A 53 -4.40 2.97 -16.01
CA VAL A 53 -4.06 1.56 -15.93
C VAL A 53 -5.10 0.85 -15.09
N GLN A 54 -5.68 -0.22 -15.64
CA GLN A 54 -6.68 -0.99 -14.93
C GLN A 54 -6.03 -1.91 -13.89
N ALA A 55 -6.60 -1.96 -12.69
CA ALA A 55 -6.23 -2.95 -11.69
C ALA A 55 -6.57 -4.35 -12.17
N GLU A 56 -5.62 -5.28 -12.05
CA GLU A 56 -5.79 -6.67 -12.43
C GLU A 56 -6.48 -7.48 -11.32
N ILE A 57 -6.12 -7.19 -10.06
CA ILE A 57 -6.68 -7.86 -8.88
C ILE A 57 -6.97 -6.81 -7.81
N VAL A 58 -8.09 -6.99 -7.11
CA VAL A 58 -8.57 -6.12 -6.05
C VAL A 58 -8.76 -6.95 -4.78
N HIS A 59 -8.10 -6.56 -3.69
CA HIS A 59 -8.24 -7.19 -2.38
C HIS A 59 -8.72 -6.17 -1.36
N GLU A 60 -9.73 -6.51 -0.58
CA GLU A 60 -10.20 -5.67 0.53
C GLU A 60 -9.85 -6.31 1.87
N THR A 61 -9.44 -5.50 2.84
CA THR A 61 -9.15 -5.94 4.19
C THR A 61 -9.54 -4.87 5.21
N THR A 62 -10.05 -5.29 6.36
CA THR A 62 -10.29 -4.41 7.50
C THR A 62 -9.25 -4.77 8.55
N ARG A 63 -8.35 -3.83 8.86
CA ARG A 63 -7.22 -4.11 9.75
C ARG A 63 -7.59 -3.87 11.21
N ASP A 64 -8.32 -2.80 11.48
CA ASP A 64 -8.89 -2.50 12.79
C ASP A 64 -10.41 -2.26 12.65
N PRO A 65 -11.27 -2.85 13.49
CA PRO A 65 -12.68 -2.49 13.53
C PRO A 65 -12.96 -1.00 13.83
N ALA A 66 -11.96 -0.28 14.36
CA ALA A 66 -12.00 1.18 14.55
C ALA A 66 -11.55 1.98 13.31
N ASP A 67 -11.07 1.33 12.24
CA ASP A 67 -10.80 2.02 10.98
C ASP A 67 -12.12 2.53 10.37
N ASP A 68 -12.18 3.82 10.04
CA ASP A 68 -13.39 4.44 9.45
C ASP A 68 -13.78 3.80 8.10
N GLN A 69 -12.81 3.27 7.36
CA GLN A 69 -13.01 2.58 6.09
C GLN A 69 -11.99 1.45 5.93
N PRO A 70 -12.35 0.35 5.24
CA PRO A 70 -11.43 -0.73 4.96
C PRO A 70 -10.32 -0.26 4.00
N TRP A 71 -9.24 -1.02 3.97
CA TRP A 71 -8.15 -0.86 3.03
C TRP A 71 -8.38 -1.75 1.82
N THR A 72 -8.24 -1.18 0.63
CA THR A 72 -8.28 -1.92 -0.63
C THR A 72 -6.92 -1.86 -1.32
N ALA A 73 -6.38 -3.01 -1.65
CA ALA A 73 -5.19 -3.19 -2.46
C ALA A 73 -5.58 -3.41 -3.93
N LEU A 74 -4.91 -2.69 -4.82
CA LEU A 74 -5.06 -2.73 -6.26
C LEU A 74 -3.74 -3.22 -6.86
N GLU A 75 -3.71 -4.47 -7.31
CA GLU A 75 -2.57 -5.03 -8.02
C GLU A 75 -2.61 -4.56 -9.47
N LEU A 76 -1.55 -3.89 -9.90
CA LEU A 76 -1.35 -3.39 -11.26
C LEU A 76 -0.44 -4.35 -12.04
N PRO A 77 -0.43 -4.28 -13.38
CA PRO A 77 0.54 -5.00 -14.18
C PRO A 77 1.97 -4.65 -13.74
N ASP A 78 2.85 -5.65 -13.73
CA ASP A 78 4.25 -5.47 -13.35
C ASP A 78 4.95 -4.42 -14.21
N GLY A 79 5.72 -3.54 -13.56
CA GLY A 79 6.45 -2.46 -14.25
C GLY A 79 5.60 -1.22 -14.56
N THR A 80 4.34 -1.16 -14.09
CA THR A 80 3.49 0.04 -14.22
C THR A 80 4.03 1.22 -13.42
N LEU A 81 4.62 0.98 -12.24
CA LEU A 81 5.06 2.03 -11.33
C LEU A 81 6.57 1.99 -11.15
N ASP A 82 7.21 3.15 -11.23
CA ASP A 82 8.64 3.30 -10.97
C ASP A 82 8.90 3.61 -9.49
N VAL A 83 8.82 2.58 -8.65
CA VAL A 83 9.04 2.68 -7.20
C VAL A 83 10.07 1.66 -6.74
N VAL A 84 11.04 2.14 -5.97
CA VAL A 84 12.07 1.30 -5.34
C VAL A 84 11.69 1.03 -3.89
N GLY A 85 11.39 -0.24 -3.56
CA GLY A 85 11.09 -0.69 -2.20
C GLY A 85 9.60 -0.61 -1.84
N GLU A 86 9.32 -0.50 -0.54
CA GLU A 86 7.96 -0.40 0.00
C GLU A 86 7.75 0.94 0.70
N TYR A 87 6.63 1.59 0.42
CA TYR A 87 6.22 2.82 1.09
C TYR A 87 4.99 2.59 1.98
N HIS A 88 4.83 3.48 2.96
CA HIS A 88 3.65 3.54 3.81
C HIS A 88 2.79 4.76 3.46
N PRO A 89 1.46 4.60 3.34
CA PRO A 89 0.57 5.74 3.22
C PRO A 89 0.55 6.53 4.54
N PRO A 90 0.38 7.86 4.47
CA PRO A 90 0.49 8.74 5.65
C PRO A 90 -0.63 8.50 6.68
N THR A 91 -1.75 7.89 6.28
CA THR A 91 -2.90 7.59 7.14
C THR A 91 -2.76 6.27 7.89
N LEU A 92 -1.79 5.43 7.52
CA LEU A 92 -1.55 4.18 8.24
C LEU A 92 -0.69 4.49 9.47
N PRO A 93 -1.10 4.09 10.69
CA PRO A 93 -0.30 4.32 11.88
C PRO A 93 1.09 3.74 11.67
N ALA A 94 2.13 4.57 11.82
CA ALA A 94 3.48 4.06 11.88
C ALA A 94 3.53 3.02 13.00
N ALA A 95 4.15 1.86 12.73
CA ALA A 95 4.40 0.87 13.77
C ALA A 95 5.03 1.57 14.98
N PRO A 96 4.64 1.23 16.23
CA PRO A 96 5.20 1.88 17.42
C PRO A 96 6.72 1.87 17.32
N ARG A 97 7.30 3.08 17.40
CA ARG A 97 8.74 3.29 17.28
C ARG A 97 9.44 2.31 18.23
N PRO A 98 10.41 1.49 17.77
CA PRO A 98 11.11 0.59 18.66
C PRO A 98 11.69 1.42 19.81
N ALA A 99 11.41 0.97 21.04
CA ALA A 99 11.93 1.61 22.23
C ALA A 99 13.46 1.75 22.11
N PRO A 100 14.05 2.85 22.62
CA PRO A 100 15.50 2.99 22.63
C PRO A 100 16.15 1.73 23.24
N PRO A 101 17.32 1.29 22.75
CA PRO A 101 17.93 0.05 23.18
C PRO A 101 18.43 0.21 24.61
N GLY A 102 17.56 -0.13 25.56
CA GLY A 102 17.80 -0.13 26.98
C GLY A 102 16.92 -1.20 27.59
N ASP A 103 17.57 -2.20 28.19
CA ASP A 103 16.98 -3.33 28.88
C ASP A 103 16.19 -4.33 28.03
N GLY A 104 16.97 -5.15 27.34
CA GLY A 104 16.99 -6.58 27.66
C GLY A 104 15.62 -7.26 27.74
N ASP A 105 14.92 -7.35 26.62
CA ASP A 105 14.22 -8.59 26.33
C ASP A 105 14.23 -8.88 24.84
N ARG A 106 14.43 -10.16 24.54
CA ARG A 106 14.55 -10.70 23.20
C ARG A 106 13.20 -10.59 22.51
N VAL A 107 12.89 -9.44 21.93
CA VAL A 107 11.95 -9.37 20.83
C VAL A 107 12.62 -10.15 19.71
N ARG A 108 12.30 -11.44 19.66
CA ARG A 108 12.66 -12.34 18.59
C ARG A 108 12.31 -11.60 17.31
N THR A 109 13.33 -11.21 16.56
CA THR A 109 13.26 -11.05 15.12
C THR A 109 12.81 -12.40 14.56
N LEU A 110 11.53 -12.73 14.70
CA LEU A 110 10.82 -13.67 13.85
C LEU A 110 11.04 -13.09 12.44
N GLY A 111 12.02 -13.56 11.66
CA GLY A 111 12.20 -14.95 11.30
C GLY A 111 11.41 -15.11 10.02
N ALA A 112 12.05 -14.76 8.90
CA ALA A 112 11.51 -14.43 7.56
C ALA A 112 11.05 -12.97 7.40
N ARG A 113 11.71 -12.24 6.48
CA ARG A 113 11.39 -10.86 6.09
C ARG A 113 10.08 -10.83 5.30
N VAL A 114 8.96 -11.09 5.96
CA VAL A 114 7.65 -10.96 5.31
C VAL A 114 7.45 -9.47 5.02
N ALA A 115 7.31 -9.13 3.73
CA ALA A 115 6.97 -7.79 3.28
C ALA A 115 5.76 -7.26 4.05
N PHE A 116 5.77 -6.01 4.47
CA PHE A 116 4.74 -5.46 5.36
C PHE A 116 3.34 -5.63 4.75
N TRP A 117 3.24 -5.43 3.43
CA TRP A 117 2.00 -5.56 2.69
C TRP A 117 1.46 -6.99 2.63
N CYS A 118 2.31 -8.01 2.77
CA CYS A 118 1.86 -9.40 2.92
C CYS A 118 1.19 -9.67 4.28
N LEU A 119 1.53 -8.90 5.32
CA LEU A 119 0.84 -9.01 6.61
C LEU A 119 -0.55 -8.37 6.56
N VAL A 120 -0.72 -7.33 5.75
CA VAL A 120 -1.98 -6.60 5.59
C VAL A 120 -2.90 -7.30 4.58
N PHE A 121 -2.32 -7.78 3.48
CA PHE A 121 -2.99 -8.47 2.39
C PHE A 121 -2.24 -9.77 2.06
N PRO A 122 -2.52 -10.87 2.77
CA PRO A 122 -1.82 -12.15 2.56
C PRO A 122 -2.09 -12.77 1.19
N GLN A 123 -3.11 -12.30 0.47
CA GLN A 123 -3.49 -12.80 -0.86
C GLN A 123 -2.75 -12.12 -2.01
N LEU A 124 -1.91 -11.11 -1.74
CA LEU A 124 -1.13 -10.44 -2.79
C LEU A 124 -0.18 -11.40 -3.49
N ARG A 125 0.14 -11.08 -4.75
CA ARG A 125 1.23 -11.74 -5.47
C ARG A 125 2.55 -11.55 -4.72
N GLY A 126 3.31 -12.64 -4.60
CA GLY A 126 4.61 -12.67 -3.92
C GLY A 126 4.55 -12.86 -2.40
N CYS A 127 3.37 -13.07 -1.81
CA CYS A 127 3.19 -13.26 -0.36
C CYS A 127 3.08 -14.74 0.08
N HIS A 128 3.20 -15.68 -0.86
CA HIS A 128 3.09 -17.13 -0.66
C HIS A 128 4.39 -17.86 -1.04
#